data_AF-A0A7W1F9T7-F1
#
_entry.id   AF-A0A7W1F9T7-F1
#
_cell.length_a   1.000
_cell.length_b   1.000
_cell.length_c   1.000
_cell.angle_alpha   90.00
_cell.angle_beta   90.00
_cell.angle_gamma   90.00
#
_symmetry.space_group_name_H-M   'P 1'
#
loop_
_entity.id
_entity.type
_entity.pdbx_description
1 polymer ?
#
loop_
_entity_poly.entity_id
_entity_poly.type
_entity_poly.pdbx_seq_one_letter_code
_entity_poly.pdbx_strand_id
1 'polypeptide(L)'
;AQDRLEDNWREIQDYLTQVMNWAGVETIQAEELTVIPGLDEIFSLIDVRTHVESGRFDMLIVDCAPTAETLRLLSLPEIMNWYIERIFPVERRVVKTIRPIVSKLTTLPIAGDQVFGAVERLHRNLEAVKQILTDEKVSSVRLVVNPEKMVIAEARRTYTYLGLFGYRVDAVVVNRVLPEEITDPYFGKWKDIQAEHLATVRESFEPVPILTARLFDREMVGVSLLREMGDEVYGDLVATEVLYEDDPIRVRKRGTGYVLSMRLPFVSREEMDIHRRGEELFVRVGPYKRNLILPQTLKRMVVREANFVGDHLEVLFGREPHTRGGDVRRR
;
A
#
# COMPACT_ATOMS: atom_id res chain seq x y z
N ALA A 1 11.38 12.08 18.22
CA ALA A 1 10.54 12.18 17.01
C ALA A 1 9.20 11.54 17.28
N GLN A 2 9.23 10.31 17.83
CA GLN A 2 8.14 9.59 18.47
C GLN A 2 7.29 10.46 19.41
N ASP A 3 7.88 11.14 20.39
CA ASP A 3 7.13 12.01 21.34
C ASP A 3 6.25 13.07 20.66
N ARG A 4 6.78 13.72 19.60
CA ARG A 4 6.04 14.75 18.84
C ARG A 4 4.89 14.15 18.03
N LEU A 5 4.97 12.86 17.72
CA LEU A 5 3.98 12.15 16.94
C LEU A 5 2.87 11.59 17.83
N GLU A 6 3.24 11.10 19.00
CA GLU A 6 2.33 10.80 20.11
C GLU A 6 1.54 12.05 20.52
N ASP A 7 2.19 13.22 20.59
CA ASP A 7 1.51 14.50 20.84
C ASP A 7 0.49 14.84 19.73
N ASN A 8 0.87 14.71 18.44
CA ASN A 8 -0.06 14.92 17.32
C ASN A 8 -1.25 13.97 17.39
N TRP A 9 -1.00 12.72 17.77
CA TRP A 9 -2.02 11.71 17.88
C TRP A 9 -2.98 12.01 19.03
N ARG A 10 -2.44 12.41 20.19
CA ARG A 10 -3.23 12.84 21.33
C ARG A 10 -4.17 13.99 20.99
N GLU A 11 -3.70 14.98 20.22
CA GLU A 11 -4.55 16.07 19.71
C GLU A 11 -5.73 15.56 18.86
N ILE A 12 -5.54 14.51 18.04
CA ILE A 12 -6.58 13.90 17.21
C ILE A 12 -7.54 13.06 18.07
N GLN A 13 -7.01 12.25 18.99
CA GLN A 13 -7.77 11.38 19.88
C GLN A 13 -8.68 12.18 20.83
N ASP A 14 -8.18 13.27 21.39
CA ASP A 14 -8.95 14.17 22.25
C ASP A 14 -10.16 14.74 21.49
N TYR A 15 -9.98 15.09 20.21
CA TYR A 15 -11.08 15.57 19.36
C TYR A 15 -12.10 14.48 19.06
N LEU A 16 -11.66 13.28 18.66
CA LEU A 16 -12.57 12.15 18.40
C LEU A 16 -13.38 11.78 19.63
N THR A 17 -12.75 11.80 20.81
CA THR A 17 -13.42 11.56 22.11
C THR A 17 -14.51 12.61 22.37
N GLN A 18 -14.24 13.89 22.10
CA GLN A 18 -15.25 14.95 22.21
C GLN A 18 -16.44 14.73 21.27
N VAL A 19 -16.19 14.32 20.02
CA VAL A 19 -17.23 14.04 19.03
C VAL A 19 -18.09 12.84 19.43
N MET A 20 -17.48 11.76 19.92
CA MET A 20 -18.17 10.54 20.35
C MET A 20 -19.05 10.78 21.59
N ASN A 21 -18.51 11.51 22.58
CA ASN A 21 -19.28 11.94 23.75
C ASN A 21 -20.47 12.82 23.36
N TRP A 22 -20.28 13.71 22.37
CA TRP A 22 -21.39 14.51 21.82
C TRP A 22 -22.44 13.64 21.11
N ALA A 23 -22.03 12.59 20.41
CA ALA A 23 -22.92 11.67 19.70
C ALA A 23 -23.71 10.72 20.63
N GLY A 24 -23.53 10.82 21.96
CA GLY A 24 -24.29 10.04 22.94
C GLY A 24 -23.84 8.58 23.06
N VAL A 25 -22.63 8.25 22.58
CA VAL A 25 -22.02 6.95 22.85
C VAL A 25 -21.49 7.00 24.28
N GLU A 26 -22.23 6.40 25.22
CA GLU A 26 -21.80 6.28 26.61
C GLU A 26 -20.38 5.72 26.67
N THR A 27 -19.54 6.39 27.44
CA THR A 27 -18.11 6.13 27.65
C THR A 27 -17.81 4.65 27.79
N ILE A 28 -17.36 4.04 26.69
CA ILE A 28 -16.36 2.97 26.77
C ILE A 28 -15.20 3.63 27.52
N GLN A 29 -14.77 3.03 28.63
CA GLN A 29 -13.68 3.54 29.46
C GLN A 29 -12.58 4.08 28.55
N ALA A 30 -12.23 5.36 28.70
CA ALA A 30 -11.25 6.03 27.83
C ALA A 30 -9.88 5.33 27.81
N GLU A 31 -9.67 4.37 28.73
CA GLU A 31 -8.53 3.47 28.85
C GLU A 31 -8.59 2.25 27.88
N GLU A 32 -9.76 1.90 27.33
CA GLU A 32 -9.92 0.86 26.30
C GLU A 32 -9.92 1.41 24.85
N LEU A 33 -10.13 2.72 24.68
CA LEU A 33 -10.01 3.44 23.40
C LEU A 33 -8.57 3.88 23.08
N THR A 34 -7.62 3.58 23.97
CA THR A 34 -6.25 4.10 23.92
C THR A 34 -5.37 3.49 22.84
N VAL A 35 -5.86 2.47 22.13
CA VAL A 35 -5.15 1.85 21.00
C VAL A 35 -6.12 1.76 19.84
N ILE A 36 -6.17 2.79 18.99
CA ILE A 36 -6.80 2.64 17.69
C ILE A 36 -5.97 1.59 16.92
N PRO A 37 -6.58 0.50 16.42
CA PRO A 37 -5.86 -0.50 15.64
C PRO A 37 -5.13 0.16 14.47
N GLY A 38 -3.86 -0.18 14.26
CA GLY A 38 -3.04 0.41 13.20
C GLY A 38 -2.12 1.56 13.63
N LEU A 39 -2.16 2.01 14.89
CA LEU A 39 -1.33 3.13 15.34
C LEU A 39 0.15 2.80 15.44
N ASP A 40 0.47 1.66 16.03
CA ASP A 40 1.85 1.21 16.21
C ASP A 40 2.52 1.03 14.84
N GLU A 41 1.76 0.54 13.85
CA GLU A 41 2.19 0.40 12.48
C GLU A 41 2.36 1.76 11.79
N ILE A 42 1.47 2.74 12.00
CA ILE A 42 1.62 4.11 11.50
C ILE A 42 2.91 4.75 12.05
N PHE A 43 3.19 4.58 13.35
CA PHE A 43 4.39 5.11 13.98
C PHE A 43 5.65 4.45 13.41
N SER A 44 5.64 3.12 13.31
CA SER A 44 6.73 2.34 12.70
C SER A 44 7.03 2.79 11.27
N LEU A 45 5.98 3.06 10.47
CA LEU A 45 6.13 3.57 9.10
C LEU A 45 6.74 4.97 9.07
N ILE A 46 6.41 5.85 10.01
CA ILE A 46 6.98 7.19 10.08
C ILE A 46 8.44 7.17 10.56
N ASP A 47 8.81 6.20 11.39
CA ASP A 47 10.20 5.98 11.76
C ASP A 47 11.08 5.61 10.56
N VAL A 48 10.54 4.88 9.56
CA VAL A 48 11.24 4.64 8.29
C VAL A 48 11.70 5.96 7.67
N ARG A 49 10.80 6.93 7.54
CA ARG A 49 11.16 8.26 7.01
C ARG A 49 12.23 8.92 7.87
N THR A 50 12.09 8.89 9.20
CA THR A 50 13.06 9.50 10.11
C THR A 50 14.46 8.90 9.92
N HIS A 51 14.54 7.58 9.75
CA HIS A 51 15.80 6.88 9.51
C HIS A 51 16.39 7.21 8.14
N VAL A 52 15.57 7.23 7.08
CA VAL A 52 15.99 7.64 5.73
C VAL A 52 16.52 9.07 5.72
N GLU A 53 15.77 10.03 6.28
CA GLU A 53 16.17 11.44 6.33
C GLU A 53 17.43 11.67 7.18
N SER A 54 17.68 10.81 8.18
CA SER A 54 18.88 10.92 9.00
C SER A 54 20.18 10.60 8.26
N GLY A 55 20.10 9.85 7.15
CA GLY A 55 21.28 9.43 6.37
C GLY A 55 22.30 8.58 7.15
N ARG A 56 21.91 8.01 8.29
CA ARG A 56 22.81 7.25 9.18
C ARG A 56 23.00 5.79 8.77
N PHE A 57 22.17 5.30 7.86
CA PHE A 57 22.13 3.89 7.44
C PHE A 57 22.17 3.83 5.92
N ASP A 58 22.96 2.91 5.38
CA ASP A 58 23.00 2.64 3.94
C ASP A 58 21.79 1.82 3.47
N MET A 59 21.24 0.98 4.36
CA MET A 59 20.08 0.13 4.12
C MET A 59 19.20 0.05 5.37
N LEU A 60 17.88 0.08 5.14
CA LEU A 60 16.87 -0.17 6.17
C LEU A 60 16.10 -1.43 5.79
N ILE A 61 16.04 -2.39 6.72
CA ILE A 61 15.21 -3.59 6.60
C ILE A 61 14.00 -3.39 7.50
N VAL A 62 12.80 -3.42 6.93
CA VAL A 62 11.54 -3.27 7.66
C VAL A 62 10.88 -4.64 7.74
N ASP A 63 10.87 -5.23 8.93
CA ASP A 63 10.09 -6.44 9.20
C ASP A 63 8.65 -6.04 9.50
N CYS A 64 7.79 -6.19 8.50
CA CYS A 64 6.37 -5.87 8.64
C CYS A 64 5.64 -7.01 9.34
N ALA A 65 4.69 -6.67 10.20
CA ALA A 65 3.72 -7.64 10.72
C ALA A 65 3.08 -8.43 9.57
N PRO A 66 2.71 -9.71 9.78
CA PRO A 66 2.32 -10.66 8.73
C PRO A 66 1.00 -10.32 8.02
N THR A 67 0.39 -9.18 8.30
CA THR A 67 -0.93 -8.81 7.80
C THR A 67 -0.79 -7.81 6.66
N ALA A 68 -1.55 -8.05 5.58
CA ALA A 68 -1.79 -7.06 4.52
C ALA A 68 -2.38 -5.73 5.08
N GLU A 69 -2.75 -5.68 6.35
CA GLU A 69 -3.19 -4.49 7.07
C GLU A 69 -2.08 -3.44 7.25
N THR A 70 -0.84 -3.81 7.55
CA THR A 70 0.25 -2.82 7.70
C THR A 70 0.46 -2.02 6.42
N LEU A 71 0.43 -2.68 5.26
CA LEU A 71 0.54 -2.01 3.97
C LEU A 71 -0.74 -1.28 3.57
N ARG A 72 -1.92 -1.74 4.02
CA ARG A 72 -3.18 -0.97 3.90
C ARG A 72 -3.12 0.38 4.56
N LEU A 73 -2.36 0.55 5.63
CA LEU A 73 -2.19 1.85 6.28
C LEU A 73 -1.52 2.88 5.36
N LEU A 74 -0.75 2.45 4.36
CA LEU A 74 -0.19 3.34 3.36
C LEU A 74 -1.21 3.81 2.31
N SER A 75 -2.43 3.26 2.32
CA SER A 75 -3.56 3.84 1.59
C SER A 75 -4.29 4.93 2.40
N LEU A 76 -3.98 5.09 3.69
CA LEU A 76 -4.59 6.12 4.55
C LEU A 76 -4.36 7.56 4.07
N PRO A 77 -3.20 7.97 3.49
CA PRO A 77 -3.06 9.31 2.93
C PRO A 77 -4.19 9.68 1.96
N GLU A 78 -4.53 8.75 1.06
CA GLU A 78 -5.56 8.96 0.03
C GLU A 78 -6.95 9.11 0.66
N ILE A 79 -7.24 8.31 1.69
CA ILE A 79 -8.50 8.36 2.45
C ILE A 79 -8.58 9.66 3.26
N MET A 80 -7.50 10.00 3.97
CA MET A 80 -7.40 11.22 4.76
C MET A 80 -7.56 12.46 3.92
N ASN A 81 -7.02 12.53 2.69
CA ASN A 81 -7.19 13.69 1.83
C ASN A 81 -8.66 13.98 1.55
N TRP A 82 -9.46 12.94 1.26
CA TRP A 82 -10.91 13.09 1.07
C TRP A 82 -11.62 13.59 2.34
N TYR A 83 -11.30 13.02 3.50
CA TYR A 83 -11.89 13.46 4.77
C TYR A 83 -11.45 14.87 5.16
N ILE A 84 -10.19 15.24 4.89
CA ILE A 84 -9.67 16.59 5.12
C ILE A 84 -10.48 17.59 4.28
N GLU A 85 -10.64 17.32 2.98
CA GLU A 85 -11.42 18.17 2.07
C GLU A 85 -12.91 18.23 2.42
N ARG A 86 -13.49 17.13 2.93
CA ARG A 86 -14.94 17.01 3.19
C ARG A 86 -15.39 17.45 4.58
N ILE A 87 -14.59 17.18 5.61
CA ILE A 87 -14.89 17.51 7.02
C ILE A 87 -14.36 18.89 7.40
N PHE A 88 -13.26 19.34 6.78
CA PHE A 88 -12.65 20.65 7.05
C PHE A 88 -12.79 21.68 5.90
N PRO A 89 -13.91 21.77 5.15
CA PRO A 89 -14.07 22.79 4.10
C PRO A 89 -14.18 24.23 4.66
N VAL A 90 -14.05 24.39 5.98
CA VAL A 90 -14.09 25.68 6.64
C VAL A 90 -12.65 26.21 6.74
N GLU A 91 -12.27 27.04 5.80
CA GLU A 91 -11.02 27.83 5.82
C GLU A 91 -10.73 28.33 7.25
N ARG A 92 -9.45 28.31 7.67
CA ARG A 92 -8.99 28.88 8.96
C ARG A 92 -9.55 30.29 9.24
N ARG A 93 -9.88 31.06 8.20
CA ARG A 93 -10.55 32.38 8.30
C ARG A 93 -12.02 32.27 8.67
N VAL A 94 -12.76 31.35 8.07
CA VAL A 94 -14.22 31.20 8.25
C VAL A 94 -14.53 30.62 9.64
N VAL A 95 -13.74 29.66 10.15
CA VAL A 95 -13.94 29.14 11.51
C VAL A 95 -13.77 30.26 12.54
N LYS A 96 -12.72 31.10 12.43
CA LYS A 96 -12.46 32.17 13.42
C LYS A 96 -13.59 33.21 13.49
N THR A 97 -14.25 33.49 12.38
CA THR A 97 -15.33 34.48 12.32
C THR A 97 -16.69 33.93 12.79
N ILE A 98 -16.97 32.64 12.55
CA ILE A 98 -18.29 32.04 12.84
C ILE A 98 -18.29 31.17 14.11
N ARG A 99 -17.12 30.84 14.70
CA ARG A 99 -16.99 30.08 15.95
C ARG A 99 -17.89 30.57 17.09
N PRO A 100 -17.98 31.88 17.42
CA PRO A 100 -18.83 32.34 18.52
C PRO A 100 -20.33 32.28 18.25
N ILE A 101 -20.74 32.09 16.98
CA ILE A 101 -22.14 31.97 16.56
C ILE A 101 -22.56 30.49 16.51
N VAL A 102 -21.71 29.63 15.92
CA VAL A 102 -22.00 28.18 15.81
C VAL A 102 -21.92 27.48 17.16
N SER A 103 -20.98 27.86 18.03
CA SER A 103 -20.87 27.29 19.38
C SER A 103 -22.06 27.62 20.29
N LYS A 104 -22.87 28.63 19.93
CA LYS A 104 -24.09 29.01 20.65
C LYS A 104 -25.35 28.36 20.10
N LEU A 105 -25.34 27.95 18.82
CA LEU A 105 -26.48 27.35 18.12
C LEU A 105 -26.41 25.81 18.08
N THR A 106 -25.22 25.23 18.27
CA THR A 106 -25.00 23.77 18.25
C THR A 106 -23.96 23.38 19.30
N THR A 107 -24.14 22.24 19.97
CA THR A 107 -23.15 21.65 20.91
C THR A 107 -22.04 20.87 20.22
N LEU A 108 -21.98 20.91 18.89
CA LEU A 108 -21.11 20.09 18.07
C LEU A 108 -19.65 20.55 18.24
N PRO A 109 -18.72 19.68 18.67
CA PRO A 109 -17.32 20.05 18.85
C PRO A 109 -16.67 20.36 17.50
N ILE A 110 -16.27 21.62 17.32
CA ILE A 110 -15.56 22.10 16.13
C ILE A 110 -14.06 21.87 16.35
N ALA A 111 -13.40 21.18 15.42
CA ALA A 111 -11.96 20.95 15.47
C ALA A 111 -11.20 22.30 15.57
N GLY A 112 -10.31 22.41 16.55
CA GLY A 112 -9.45 23.59 16.71
C GLY A 112 -8.28 23.61 15.73
N ASP A 113 -7.59 24.75 15.63
CA ASP A 113 -6.38 24.93 14.79
C ASP A 113 -5.29 23.88 15.09
N GLN A 114 -5.20 23.39 16.33
CA GLN A 114 -4.26 22.35 16.78
C GLN A 114 -4.56 21.00 16.12
N VAL A 115 -5.80 20.51 16.25
CA VAL A 115 -6.27 19.25 15.64
C VAL A 115 -6.06 19.25 14.13
N PHE A 116 -6.42 20.35 13.46
CA PHE A 116 -6.17 20.50 12.03
C PHE A 116 -4.68 20.39 11.70
N GLY A 117 -3.84 21.09 12.48
CA GLY A 117 -2.39 21.01 12.33
C GLY A 117 -1.83 19.60 12.54
N ALA A 118 -2.33 18.85 13.51
CA ALA A 118 -1.94 17.46 13.75
C ALA A 118 -2.30 16.54 12.59
N VAL A 119 -3.55 16.62 12.10
CA VAL A 119 -4.01 15.85 10.93
C VAL A 119 -3.17 16.16 9.70
N GLU A 120 -2.87 17.44 9.45
CA GLU A 120 -2.05 17.89 8.33
C GLU A 120 -0.60 17.37 8.43
N ARG A 121 -0.01 17.37 9.65
CA ARG A 121 1.33 16.81 9.91
C ARG A 121 1.36 15.30 9.67
N LEU A 122 0.37 14.57 10.19
CA LEU A 122 0.25 13.12 10.00
C LEU A 122 0.10 12.77 8.52
N HIS A 123 -0.79 13.47 7.80
CA HIS A 123 -0.99 13.28 6.36
C HIS A 123 0.31 13.48 5.57
N ARG A 124 1.05 14.58 5.83
CA ARG A 124 2.34 14.83 5.17
C ARG A 124 3.38 13.75 5.48
N ASN A 125 3.42 13.28 6.72
CA ASN A 125 4.37 12.23 7.11
C ASN A 125 4.07 10.92 6.37
N LEU A 126 2.80 10.51 6.33
CA LEU A 126 2.41 9.27 5.64
C LEU A 126 2.60 9.38 4.13
N GLU A 127 2.33 10.54 3.52
CA GLU A 127 2.59 10.76 2.09
C GLU A 127 4.09 10.68 1.77
N ALA A 128 4.95 11.26 2.61
CA ALA A 128 6.40 11.15 2.45
C ALA A 128 6.90 9.70 2.59
N VAL A 129 6.36 8.94 3.56
CA VAL A 129 6.68 7.51 3.71
C VAL A 129 6.25 6.73 2.47
N LYS A 130 5.02 6.96 1.98
CA LYS A 130 4.52 6.33 0.76
C LYS A 130 5.42 6.64 -0.44
N GLN A 131 5.89 7.88 -0.59
CA GLN A 131 6.81 8.25 -1.67
C GLN A 131 8.14 7.48 -1.57
N ILE A 132 8.71 7.34 -0.37
CA ILE A 132 9.93 6.54 -0.15
C ILE A 132 9.69 5.08 -0.54
N LEU A 133 8.60 4.48 -0.05
CA LEU A 133 8.34 3.05 -0.22
C LEU A 133 7.90 2.69 -1.65
N THR A 134 7.33 3.62 -2.40
CA THR A 134 6.95 3.45 -3.82
C THR A 134 8.02 3.91 -4.80
N ASP A 135 9.11 4.54 -4.33
CA ASP A 135 10.24 4.88 -5.19
C ASP A 135 11.08 3.63 -5.49
N GLU A 136 10.92 3.18 -6.73
CA GLU A 136 11.57 2.03 -7.33
C GLU A 136 13.11 2.20 -7.43
N LYS A 137 13.71 3.32 -7.03
CA LYS A 137 15.18 3.43 -7.01
C LYS A 137 15.77 3.16 -5.63
N VAL A 138 14.93 3.19 -4.60
CA VAL A 138 15.40 3.16 -3.20
C VAL A 138 14.72 2.08 -2.37
N SER A 139 13.53 1.59 -2.77
CA SER A 139 12.76 0.62 -1.99
C SER A 139 12.30 -0.59 -2.83
N SER A 140 12.27 -1.76 -2.22
CA SER A 140 11.60 -2.96 -2.75
C SER A 140 11.01 -3.79 -1.62
N VAL A 141 10.16 -4.76 -1.98
CA VAL A 141 9.49 -5.68 -1.06
C VAL A 141 9.88 -7.11 -1.42
N ARG A 142 10.18 -7.93 -0.42
CA ARG A 142 10.33 -9.37 -0.58
C ARG A 142 9.22 -10.09 0.17
N LEU A 143 8.47 -10.94 -0.52
CA LEU A 143 7.41 -11.73 0.10
C LEU A 143 8.00 -12.99 0.71
N VAL A 144 7.63 -13.33 1.94
CA VAL A 144 8.01 -14.61 2.57
C VAL A 144 6.76 -15.47 2.69
N VAL A 145 6.83 -16.70 2.17
CA VAL A 145 5.69 -17.62 2.11
C VAL A 145 6.09 -19.02 2.58
N ASN A 146 5.18 -19.74 3.19
CA ASN A 146 5.30 -21.18 3.33
C ASN A 146 4.63 -21.87 2.13
N PRO A 147 5.07 -23.06 1.72
CA PRO A 147 4.47 -23.83 0.64
C PRO A 147 3.17 -24.50 1.13
N GLU A 148 2.16 -23.68 1.43
CA GLU A 148 0.85 -24.06 1.90
C GLU A 148 -0.22 -23.30 1.10
N LYS A 149 -1.26 -23.99 0.64
CA LYS A 149 -2.29 -23.41 -0.25
C LYS A 149 -2.86 -22.07 0.25
N MET A 150 -3.19 -21.97 1.54
CA MET A 150 -3.77 -20.75 2.12
C MET A 150 -2.76 -19.58 2.14
N VAL A 151 -1.50 -19.87 2.48
CA VAL A 151 -0.43 -18.87 2.54
C VAL A 151 -0.10 -18.36 1.13
N ILE A 152 -0.06 -19.24 0.13
CA ILE A 152 0.13 -18.86 -1.27
C ILE A 152 -1.02 -17.96 -1.74
N ALA A 153 -2.26 -18.27 -1.37
CA ALA A 153 -3.42 -17.44 -1.73
C ALA A 153 -3.40 -16.04 -1.07
N GLU A 154 -2.90 -15.92 0.16
CA GLU A 154 -2.67 -14.63 0.81
C GLU A 154 -1.54 -13.84 0.14
N ALA A 155 -0.44 -14.52 -0.20
CA ALA A 155 0.68 -13.90 -0.90
C ALA A 155 0.30 -13.38 -2.29
N ARG A 156 -0.54 -14.12 -3.04
CA ARG A 156 -1.11 -13.65 -4.32
C ARG A 156 -1.92 -12.36 -4.13
N ARG A 157 -2.82 -12.33 -3.15
CA ARG A 157 -3.61 -11.12 -2.81
C ARG A 157 -2.72 -9.94 -2.42
N THR A 158 -1.69 -10.21 -1.61
CA THR A 158 -0.71 -9.21 -1.19
C THR A 158 0.08 -8.68 -2.39
N TYR A 159 0.46 -9.54 -3.34
CA TYR A 159 1.18 -9.12 -4.53
C TYR A 159 0.34 -8.24 -5.45
N THR A 160 -0.92 -8.60 -5.69
CA THR A 160 -1.87 -7.74 -6.40
C THR A 160 -2.02 -6.39 -5.70
N TYR A 161 -2.12 -6.38 -4.37
CA TYR A 161 -2.23 -5.16 -3.58
C TYR A 161 -0.98 -4.29 -3.72
N LEU A 162 0.21 -4.88 -3.60
CA LEU A 162 1.47 -4.16 -3.75
C LEU A 162 1.58 -3.52 -5.14
N GLY A 163 1.24 -4.26 -6.20
CA GLY A 163 1.18 -3.74 -7.57
C GLY A 163 0.15 -2.63 -7.74
N LEU A 164 -1.05 -2.81 -7.17
CA LEU A 164 -2.10 -1.79 -7.15
C LEU A 164 -1.62 -0.49 -6.54
N PHE A 165 -0.78 -0.52 -5.49
CA PHE A 165 -0.27 0.64 -4.76
C PHE A 165 1.13 1.14 -5.20
N GLY A 166 1.76 0.47 -6.16
CA GLY A 166 3.02 0.91 -6.76
C GLY A 166 4.26 0.44 -6.01
N TYR A 167 4.13 -0.56 -5.13
CA TYR A 167 5.27 -1.17 -4.44
C TYR A 167 5.86 -2.26 -5.31
N ARG A 168 7.17 -2.19 -5.54
CA ARG A 168 7.87 -3.23 -6.29
C ARG A 168 8.15 -4.43 -5.40
N VAL A 169 7.82 -5.62 -5.89
CA VAL A 169 8.29 -6.90 -5.32
C VAL A 169 9.48 -7.40 -6.13
N ASP A 170 10.64 -7.58 -5.49
CA ASP A 170 11.87 -8.02 -6.16
C ASP A 170 12.22 -9.49 -5.93
N ALA A 171 11.64 -10.14 -4.93
CA ALA A 171 11.80 -11.58 -4.69
C ALA A 171 10.66 -12.19 -3.89
N VAL A 172 10.50 -13.51 -3.99
CA VAL A 172 9.67 -14.32 -3.09
C VAL A 172 10.55 -15.38 -2.43
N VAL A 173 10.52 -15.46 -1.11
CA VAL A 173 11.24 -16.47 -0.32
C VAL A 173 10.24 -17.53 0.13
N VAL A 174 10.41 -18.77 -0.33
CA VAL A 174 9.65 -19.92 0.16
C VAL A 174 10.37 -20.54 1.34
N ASN A 175 9.82 -20.35 2.53
CA ASN A 175 10.37 -20.87 3.78
C ASN A 175 9.85 -22.28 4.08
N ARG A 176 10.57 -23.03 4.92
CA ARG A 176 10.19 -24.37 5.41
C ARG A 176 10.02 -25.41 4.30
N VAL A 177 10.87 -25.35 3.27
CA VAL A 177 10.91 -26.39 2.21
C VAL A 177 11.49 -27.68 2.78
N LEU A 178 10.81 -28.81 2.61
CA LEU A 178 11.29 -30.09 3.10
C LEU A 178 12.59 -30.48 2.36
N PRO A 179 13.69 -30.76 3.07
CA PRO A 179 14.95 -31.15 2.45
C PRO A 179 14.81 -32.40 1.57
N GLU A 180 15.51 -32.43 0.43
CA GLU A 180 15.45 -33.54 -0.53
C GLU A 180 15.97 -34.85 0.07
N GLU A 181 16.88 -34.78 1.04
CA GLU A 181 17.52 -35.91 1.72
C GLU A 181 16.55 -36.72 2.58
N ILE A 182 15.38 -36.17 2.95
CA ILE A 182 14.36 -36.90 3.71
C ILE A 182 13.69 -37.94 2.81
N THR A 183 14.13 -39.19 2.86
CA THR A 183 13.58 -40.30 2.04
C THR A 183 12.53 -41.14 2.76
N ASP A 184 12.15 -40.76 3.99
CA ASP A 184 11.18 -41.51 4.79
C ASP A 184 9.80 -41.54 4.09
N PRO A 185 9.20 -42.73 3.89
CA PRO A 185 7.90 -42.89 3.23
C PRO A 185 6.77 -42.06 3.87
N TYR A 186 6.84 -41.78 5.18
CA TYR A 186 5.87 -40.95 5.89
C TYR A 186 5.78 -39.53 5.31
N PHE A 187 6.93 -38.96 4.92
CA PHE A 187 7.01 -37.62 4.32
C PHE A 187 6.84 -37.62 2.80
N GLY A 188 6.78 -38.77 2.14
CA GLY A 188 6.64 -38.86 0.68
C GLY A 188 5.45 -38.05 0.16
N LYS A 189 4.24 -38.27 0.72
CA LYS A 189 3.05 -37.51 0.32
C LYS A 189 3.15 -36.02 0.61
N TRP A 190 3.84 -35.64 1.69
CA TRP A 190 4.02 -34.24 2.05
C TRP A 190 4.96 -33.55 1.06
N LYS A 191 6.01 -34.24 0.61
CA LYS A 191 6.90 -33.76 -0.45
C LYS A 191 6.17 -33.59 -1.78
N ASP A 192 5.31 -34.54 -2.16
CA ASP A 192 4.52 -34.43 -3.40
C ASP A 192 3.60 -33.19 -3.36
N ILE A 193 2.85 -33.01 -2.27
CA ILE A 193 1.99 -31.84 -2.06
C ILE A 193 2.82 -30.55 -2.05
N GLN A 194 3.97 -30.55 -1.37
CA GLN A 194 4.83 -29.38 -1.31
C GLN A 194 5.43 -29.03 -2.68
N ALA A 195 5.76 -30.03 -3.51
CA ALA A 195 6.24 -29.83 -4.87
C ALA A 195 5.15 -29.19 -5.75
N GLU A 196 3.89 -29.61 -5.63
CA GLU A 196 2.75 -28.96 -6.30
C GLU A 196 2.59 -27.49 -5.84
N HIS A 197 2.75 -27.24 -4.54
CA HIS A 197 2.72 -25.90 -3.97
C HIS A 197 3.88 -25.02 -4.44
N LEU A 198 5.10 -25.57 -4.54
CA LEU A 198 6.27 -24.88 -5.08
C LEU A 198 6.09 -24.56 -6.57
N ALA A 199 5.53 -25.47 -7.37
CA ALA A 199 5.17 -25.21 -8.76
C ALA A 199 4.14 -24.07 -8.84
N THR A 200 3.11 -24.12 -7.99
CA THR A 200 2.11 -23.05 -7.88
C THR A 200 2.75 -21.71 -7.54
N VAL A 201 3.71 -21.65 -6.61
CA VAL A 201 4.44 -20.42 -6.29
C VAL A 201 5.21 -19.91 -7.50
N ARG A 202 6.01 -20.75 -8.16
CA ARG A 202 6.79 -20.36 -9.35
C ARG A 202 5.89 -19.77 -10.44
N GLU A 203 4.81 -20.48 -10.80
CA GLU A 203 3.84 -20.02 -11.81
C GLU A 203 3.13 -18.71 -11.40
N SER A 204 2.95 -18.48 -10.10
CA SER A 204 2.26 -17.28 -9.63
C SER A 204 3.11 -16.02 -9.75
N PHE A 205 4.39 -16.13 -9.40
CA PHE A 205 5.24 -14.97 -9.20
C PHE A 205 6.26 -14.78 -10.32
N GLU A 206 6.35 -15.69 -11.30
CA GLU A 206 7.19 -15.48 -12.50
C GLU A 206 6.90 -14.10 -13.13
N PRO A 207 7.93 -13.33 -13.52
CA PRO A 207 9.37 -13.64 -13.53
C PRO A 207 10.15 -13.22 -12.25
N VAL A 208 9.46 -12.92 -11.15
CA VAL A 208 10.11 -12.57 -9.87
C VAL A 208 10.91 -13.79 -9.34
N PRO A 209 12.19 -13.61 -8.95
CA PRO A 209 13.03 -14.65 -8.37
C PRO A 209 12.39 -15.34 -7.17
N ILE A 210 12.44 -16.68 -7.17
CA ILE A 210 12.00 -17.52 -6.06
C ILE A 210 13.23 -18.04 -5.33
N LEU A 211 13.44 -17.58 -4.11
CA LEU A 211 14.44 -18.11 -3.19
C LEU A 211 13.79 -19.17 -2.29
N THR A 212 14.58 -20.10 -1.77
CA THR A 212 14.07 -21.18 -0.91
C THR A 212 14.91 -21.28 0.35
N ALA A 213 14.25 -21.43 1.50
CA ALA A 213 14.88 -21.82 2.76
C ALA A 213 14.33 -23.18 3.17
N ARG A 214 15.21 -24.14 3.46
CA ARG A 214 14.76 -25.45 3.91
C ARG A 214 14.14 -25.39 5.30
N LEU A 215 13.43 -26.44 5.67
CA LEU A 215 13.01 -26.69 7.04
C LEU A 215 14.23 -27.19 7.83
N PHE A 216 14.82 -26.30 8.63
CA PHE A 216 15.90 -26.66 9.54
C PHE A 216 15.39 -27.57 10.66
N ASP A 217 16.25 -28.48 11.12
CA ASP A 217 15.98 -29.44 12.21
C ASP A 217 16.13 -28.85 13.61
N ARG A 218 16.46 -27.55 13.68
CA ARG A 218 16.67 -26.77 14.89
C ARG A 218 16.24 -25.32 14.67
N GLU A 219 15.98 -24.63 15.76
CA GLU A 219 15.75 -23.18 15.70
C GLU A 219 17.02 -22.45 15.29
N MET A 220 16.92 -21.55 14.33
CA MET A 220 18.04 -20.79 13.77
C MET A 220 18.32 -19.55 14.62
N VAL A 221 18.80 -19.78 15.86
CA VAL A 221 19.05 -18.73 16.84
C VAL A 221 20.52 -18.34 16.88
N GLY A 222 20.78 -17.04 16.81
CA GLY A 222 22.13 -16.47 16.91
C GLY A 222 22.79 -16.26 15.55
N VAL A 223 23.74 -15.31 15.51
CA VAL A 223 24.33 -14.77 14.27
C VAL A 223 24.96 -15.84 13.40
N SER A 224 25.60 -16.87 13.99
CA SER A 224 26.24 -17.94 13.23
C SER A 224 25.23 -18.80 12.45
N LEU A 225 24.12 -19.19 13.09
CA LEU A 225 23.07 -19.96 12.43
C LEU A 225 22.29 -19.10 11.43
N LEU A 226 22.02 -17.84 11.76
CA LEU A 226 21.40 -16.91 10.82
C LEU A 226 22.27 -16.68 9.57
N ARG A 227 23.60 -16.69 9.71
CA ARG A 227 24.52 -16.65 8.56
C ARG A 227 24.43 -17.92 7.72
N GLU A 228 24.41 -19.09 8.33
CA GLU A 228 24.20 -20.37 7.62
C GLU A 228 22.90 -20.35 6.81
N MET A 229 21.80 -19.89 7.41
CA MET A 229 20.52 -19.73 6.71
C MET A 229 20.60 -18.70 5.58
N GLY A 230 21.28 -17.57 5.80
CA GLY A 230 21.48 -16.54 4.78
C GLY A 230 22.28 -17.06 3.58
N ASP A 231 23.37 -17.79 3.83
CA ASP A 231 24.22 -18.38 2.81
C ASP A 231 23.44 -19.41 1.98
N GLU A 232 22.55 -20.20 2.58
CA GLU A 232 21.67 -21.14 1.87
C GLU A 232 20.63 -20.42 0.98
N VAL A 233 19.98 -19.38 1.52
CA VAL A 233 18.89 -18.67 0.83
C VAL A 233 19.39 -17.82 -0.33
N TYR A 234 20.52 -17.13 -0.14
CA TYR A 234 21.05 -16.19 -1.12
C TYR A 234 22.15 -16.79 -1.99
N GLY A 235 22.93 -17.76 -1.51
CA GLY A 235 24.06 -18.32 -2.25
C GLY A 235 25.01 -17.22 -2.71
N ASP A 236 25.22 -17.13 -4.03
CA ASP A 236 26.06 -16.09 -4.64
C ASP A 236 25.35 -14.74 -4.84
N LEU A 237 24.04 -14.66 -4.55
CA LEU A 237 23.26 -13.42 -4.67
C LEU A 237 23.63 -12.45 -3.56
N VAL A 238 23.69 -11.17 -3.90
CA VAL A 238 23.88 -10.11 -2.93
C VAL A 238 22.54 -9.81 -2.26
N ALA A 239 22.39 -10.19 -0.99
CA ALA A 239 21.14 -10.03 -0.24
C ALA A 239 20.62 -8.58 -0.20
N THR A 240 21.49 -7.58 -0.37
CA THR A 240 21.15 -6.15 -0.34
C THR A 240 20.80 -5.57 -1.71
N GLU A 241 20.90 -6.32 -2.80
CA GLU A 241 20.56 -5.83 -4.14
C GLU A 241 19.08 -6.07 -4.49
N VAL A 242 18.54 -5.30 -5.43
CA VAL A 242 17.22 -5.53 -6.00
C VAL A 242 17.34 -6.69 -6.99
N LEU A 243 16.72 -7.83 -6.68
CA LEU A 243 16.90 -9.06 -7.47
C LEU A 243 16.06 -9.11 -8.75
N TYR A 244 15.03 -8.25 -8.83
CA TYR A 244 14.20 -8.11 -10.01
C TYR A 244 13.66 -6.68 -10.12
N GLU A 245 13.91 -6.07 -11.27
CA GLU A 245 13.41 -4.75 -11.60
C GLU A 245 12.08 -4.88 -12.34
N ASP A 246 11.02 -4.45 -11.66
CA ASP A 246 9.72 -4.24 -12.27
C ASP A 246 9.26 -2.82 -12.04
N ASP A 247 8.35 -2.36 -12.90
CA ASP A 247 7.66 -1.10 -12.72
C ASP A 247 6.16 -1.37 -12.56
N PRO A 248 5.70 -1.42 -11.30
CA PRO A 248 4.30 -1.71 -11.01
C PRO A 248 3.34 -0.72 -11.66
N ILE A 249 3.75 0.54 -11.93
CA ILE A 249 2.90 1.57 -12.53
C ILE A 249 3.69 2.47 -13.47
N ARG A 250 3.48 2.25 -14.78
CA ARG A 250 4.17 3.01 -15.82
C ARG A 250 3.23 3.82 -16.69
N VAL A 251 3.64 5.02 -17.07
CA VAL A 251 3.01 5.78 -18.15
C VAL A 251 3.89 5.79 -19.39
N ARG A 252 3.40 5.24 -20.50
CA ARG A 252 4.11 5.20 -21.80
C ARG A 252 3.32 5.95 -22.87
N LYS A 253 4.01 6.58 -23.81
CA LYS A 253 3.37 7.20 -24.98
C LYS A 253 2.99 6.11 -25.99
N ARG A 254 1.75 6.15 -26.51
CA ARG A 254 1.27 5.23 -27.56
C ARG A 254 0.57 6.04 -28.65
N GLY A 255 1.24 6.20 -29.79
CA GLY A 255 0.77 7.04 -30.89
C GLY A 255 0.55 8.49 -30.45
N THR A 256 -0.69 8.97 -30.58
CA THR A 256 -1.11 10.32 -30.15
C THR A 256 -1.59 10.41 -28.70
N GLY A 257 -1.60 9.28 -27.98
CA GLY A 257 -2.07 9.17 -26.61
C GLY A 257 -1.01 8.60 -25.66
N TYR A 258 -1.46 8.15 -24.49
CA TYR A 258 -0.64 7.52 -23.47
C TYR A 258 -1.35 6.29 -22.91
N VAL A 259 -0.58 5.31 -22.44
CA VAL A 259 -1.09 4.15 -21.70
C VAL A 259 -0.52 4.24 -20.30
N LEU A 260 -1.42 4.26 -19.30
CA LEU A 260 -1.09 3.94 -17.92
C LEU A 260 -1.19 2.43 -17.78
N SER A 261 -0.10 1.76 -17.45
CA SER A 261 -0.03 0.33 -17.20
C SER A 261 0.15 0.11 -15.69
N MET A 262 -0.61 -0.80 -15.11
CA MET A 262 -0.51 -1.18 -13.70
C MET A 262 -0.46 -2.70 -13.57
N ARG A 263 0.53 -3.22 -12.86
CA ARG A 263 0.66 -4.66 -12.61
C ARG A 263 -0.35 -5.10 -11.56
N LEU A 264 -1.31 -5.92 -11.97
CA LEU A 264 -2.44 -6.41 -11.18
C LEU A 264 -2.63 -7.92 -11.44
N PRO A 265 -1.68 -8.77 -11.01
CA PRO A 265 -1.77 -10.21 -11.23
C PRO A 265 -2.98 -10.80 -10.50
N PHE A 266 -3.47 -11.92 -11.02
CA PHE A 266 -4.60 -12.69 -10.45
C PHE A 266 -5.96 -11.99 -10.41
N VAL A 267 -6.10 -10.81 -11.04
CA VAL A 267 -7.36 -10.06 -11.09
C VAL A 267 -8.16 -10.45 -12.33
N SER A 268 -9.45 -10.76 -12.15
CA SER A 268 -10.37 -10.89 -13.28
C SER A 268 -11.03 -9.56 -13.63
N ARG A 269 -11.54 -9.44 -14.86
CA ARG A 269 -12.22 -8.21 -15.30
C ARG A 269 -13.50 -7.92 -14.48
N GLU A 270 -14.17 -8.95 -13.96
CA GLU A 270 -15.40 -8.79 -13.18
C GLU A 270 -15.16 -8.21 -11.78
N GLU A 271 -13.95 -8.40 -11.23
CA GLU A 271 -13.57 -7.92 -9.90
C GLU A 271 -13.07 -6.47 -9.91
N MET A 272 -13.07 -5.83 -11.08
CA MET A 272 -12.46 -4.54 -11.30
C MET A 272 -13.47 -3.47 -11.71
N ASP A 273 -13.35 -2.31 -11.09
CA ASP A 273 -14.08 -1.10 -11.48
C ASP A 273 -13.11 0.07 -11.63
N ILE A 274 -13.25 0.80 -12.72
CA ILE A 274 -12.40 1.94 -13.06
C ILE A 274 -13.29 3.10 -13.43
N HIS A 275 -13.16 4.19 -12.70
CA HIS A 275 -13.82 5.43 -13.06
C HIS A 275 -12.88 6.62 -12.88
N ARG A 276 -13.07 7.62 -13.72
CA ARG A 276 -12.33 8.87 -13.64
C ARG A 276 -13.22 9.96 -13.05
N ARG A 277 -12.64 10.75 -12.14
CA ARG A 277 -13.29 11.96 -11.61
C ARG A 277 -12.28 13.11 -11.58
N GLY A 278 -12.47 14.10 -12.45
CA GLY A 278 -11.54 15.22 -12.57
C GLY A 278 -10.14 14.80 -13.00
N GLU A 279 -9.16 15.05 -12.12
CA GLU A 279 -7.73 14.76 -12.33
C GLU A 279 -7.29 13.40 -11.76
N GLU A 280 -8.25 12.61 -11.30
CA GLU A 280 -8.03 11.38 -10.56
C GLU A 280 -8.61 10.17 -11.28
N LEU A 281 -7.86 9.07 -11.28
CA LEU A 281 -8.30 7.76 -11.72
C LEU A 281 -8.50 6.87 -10.50
N PHE A 282 -9.72 6.40 -10.30
CA PHE A 282 -10.01 5.45 -9.24
C PHE A 282 -10.00 4.06 -9.83
N VAL A 283 -9.28 3.19 -9.14
CA VAL A 283 -9.17 1.78 -9.50
C VAL A 283 -9.62 0.97 -8.29
N ARG A 284 -10.62 0.12 -8.49
CA ARG A 284 -11.09 -0.83 -7.48
C ARG A 284 -10.77 -2.23 -7.95
N VAL A 285 -10.19 -3.02 -7.06
CA VAL A 285 -9.88 -4.44 -7.26
C VAL A 285 -10.39 -5.20 -6.04
N GLY A 286 -11.50 -5.91 -6.19
CA GLY A 286 -12.18 -6.57 -5.07
C GLY A 286 -12.46 -5.59 -3.91
N PRO A 287 -11.93 -5.82 -2.69
CA PRO A 287 -12.13 -4.93 -1.55
C PRO A 287 -11.23 -3.67 -1.59
N TYR A 288 -10.20 -3.66 -2.44
CA TYR A 288 -9.20 -2.60 -2.46
C TYR A 288 -9.63 -1.47 -3.39
N LYS A 289 -9.36 -0.25 -2.98
CA LYS A 289 -9.59 0.97 -3.76
C LYS A 289 -8.33 1.79 -3.72
N ARG A 290 -7.93 2.29 -4.88
CA ARG A 290 -6.85 3.26 -5.01
C ARG A 290 -7.33 4.49 -5.73
N ASN A 291 -6.90 5.65 -5.25
CA ASN A 291 -7.07 6.91 -5.94
C ASN A 291 -5.73 7.39 -6.53
N LEU A 292 -5.61 7.36 -7.86
CA LEU A 292 -4.40 7.76 -8.57
C LEU A 292 -4.53 9.20 -9.07
N ILE A 293 -3.70 10.09 -8.53
CA ILE A 293 -3.51 11.42 -9.09
C ILE A 293 -2.79 11.27 -10.43
N LEU A 294 -3.43 11.69 -11.51
CA LEU A 294 -2.88 11.55 -12.84
C LEU A 294 -1.72 12.53 -13.09
N PRO A 295 -0.64 12.14 -13.77
CA PRO A 295 0.37 13.07 -14.26
C PRO A 295 -0.24 14.15 -15.15
N GLN A 296 0.38 15.35 -15.17
CA GLN A 296 -0.10 16.52 -15.92
C GLN A 296 -0.41 16.22 -17.40
N THR A 297 0.33 15.29 -18.01
CA THR A 297 0.10 14.83 -19.39
C THR A 297 -1.24 14.12 -19.58
N LEU A 298 -1.71 13.35 -18.57
CA LEU A 298 -2.94 12.58 -18.61
C LEU A 298 -4.16 13.37 -18.12
N LYS A 299 -3.96 14.36 -17.24
CA LYS A 299 -5.02 15.22 -16.69
C LYS A 299 -5.90 15.87 -17.78
N ARG A 300 -5.33 16.19 -18.94
CA ARG A 300 -6.06 16.83 -20.07
C ARG A 300 -6.60 15.86 -21.12
N MET A 301 -6.45 14.55 -20.91
CA MET A 301 -6.91 13.52 -21.84
C MET A 301 -8.21 12.90 -21.35
N VAL A 302 -8.84 12.03 -22.12
CA VAL A 302 -9.97 11.19 -21.68
C VAL A 302 -9.57 9.73 -21.73
N VAL A 303 -10.14 8.93 -20.82
CA VAL A 303 -10.01 7.47 -20.87
C VAL A 303 -10.77 6.98 -22.11
N ARG A 304 -10.06 6.27 -22.98
CA ARG A 304 -10.62 5.67 -24.20
C ARG A 304 -10.99 4.22 -24.00
N GLU A 305 -10.14 3.51 -23.29
CA GLU A 305 -10.22 2.07 -23.15
C GLU A 305 -9.45 1.66 -21.89
N ALA A 306 -9.88 0.56 -21.28
CA ALA A 306 -9.17 -0.10 -20.18
C ALA A 306 -9.28 -1.62 -20.38
N ASN A 307 -8.16 -2.30 -20.53
CA ASN A 307 -8.08 -3.74 -20.77
C ASN A 307 -6.95 -4.37 -19.98
N PHE A 308 -7.04 -5.69 -19.78
CA PHE A 308 -5.92 -6.48 -19.30
C PHE A 308 -5.05 -6.96 -20.48
N VAL A 309 -3.73 -6.83 -20.31
CA VAL A 309 -2.71 -7.41 -21.19
C VAL A 309 -1.78 -8.22 -20.30
N GLY A 310 -1.92 -9.54 -20.31
CA GLY A 310 -1.25 -10.40 -19.34
C GLY A 310 -1.75 -10.11 -17.92
N ASP A 311 -0.82 -9.82 -17.01
CA ASP A 311 -1.06 -9.41 -15.63
C ASP A 311 -1.14 -7.89 -15.45
N HIS A 312 -1.18 -7.11 -16.53
CA HIS A 312 -1.24 -5.65 -16.46
C HIS A 312 -2.61 -5.11 -16.87
N LEU A 313 -3.14 -4.19 -16.08
CA LEU A 313 -4.20 -3.28 -16.49
C LEU A 313 -3.60 -2.14 -17.33
N GLU A 314 -3.98 -2.03 -18.59
CA GLU A 314 -3.66 -0.92 -19.46
C GLU A 314 -4.86 0.03 -19.64
N VAL A 315 -4.72 1.27 -19.18
CA VAL A 315 -5.68 2.35 -19.38
C VAL A 315 -5.17 3.30 -20.46
N LEU A 316 -5.85 3.31 -21.60
CA LEU A 316 -5.52 4.17 -22.74
C LEU A 316 -6.14 5.56 -22.56
N PHE A 317 -5.29 6.58 -22.59
CA PHE A 317 -5.65 7.98 -22.60
C PHE A 317 -5.46 8.58 -23.99
N GLY A 318 -6.47 9.29 -24.48
CA GLY A 318 -6.40 10.02 -25.74
C GLY A 318 -7.01 11.40 -25.63
N ARG A 319 -6.64 12.32 -26.53
CA ARG A 319 -7.34 13.61 -26.66
C ARG A 319 -8.79 13.36 -27.04
N GLU A 320 -9.72 14.18 -26.56
CA GLU A 320 -11.11 14.16 -27.02
C GLU A 320 -11.16 14.21 -28.55
N PRO A 321 -12.06 13.45 -29.21
CA PRO A 321 -12.25 13.66 -30.63
C PRO A 321 -12.77 15.09 -30.77
N HIS A 322 -12.15 15.91 -31.60
CA HIS A 322 -12.80 17.14 -32.02
C HIS A 322 -14.14 16.75 -32.63
N THR A 323 -15.23 16.97 -31.91
CA THR A 323 -16.53 17.17 -32.51
C THR A 323 -16.34 18.35 -33.45
N ARG A 324 -16.08 18.06 -34.73
CA ARG A 324 -16.28 19.06 -35.78
C ARG A 324 -17.73 19.49 -35.62
N GLY A 325 -17.92 20.68 -35.04
CA GLY A 325 -19.20 21.36 -35.07
C GLY A 325 -19.60 21.47 -36.53
N GLY A 326 -20.45 20.55 -36.96
CA GLY A 326 -21.25 20.73 -38.15
C GLY A 326 -22.20 21.86 -37.82
N ASP A 327 -21.76 23.08 -38.10
CA ASP A 327 -22.62 24.25 -38.24
C ASP A 327 -23.53 23.97 -39.45
N VAL A 328 -24.61 23.21 -39.22
CA VAL A 328 -25.75 23.19 -40.12
C VAL A 328 -26.60 24.38 -39.73
N ARG A 329 -26.16 25.55 -40.19
CA ARG A 329 -27.04 26.71 -40.40
C ARG A 329 -27.26 26.89 -41.89
N ARG A 330 -28.55 27.12 -42.22
CA ARG A 330 -29.17 27.54 -43.50
C ARG A 330 -29.64 26.35 -44.36
N ARG A 331 -30.92 26.23 -44.74
CA ARG A 331 -32.05 27.18 -44.81
C ARG A 331 -33.34 26.52 -44.35
#